data_AF-W1WGX1-F1
#
_entry.id   AF-W1WGX1-F1
#
_cell.length_a   1.000
_cell.length_b   1.000
_cell.length_c   1.000
_cell.angle_alpha   90.00
_cell.angle_beta   90.00
_cell.angle_gamma   90.00
#
_symmetry.space_group_name_H-M   'P 1'
#
loop_
_entity.id
_entity.type
_entity.pdbx_description
1 polymer ?
#
loop_
_entity_poly.entity_id
_entity_poly.type
_entity_poly.pdbx_seq_one_letter_code
_entity_poly.pdbx_strand_id
1 'polypeptide(L)'
;ARRELISKQLHDIAASKNASIVWDDDLLEEINYLVEWPTALCGGFEESYLALPDAAIITPMKDHQRYFPLVDQDDKLLPMFLTVRNGSDHSIEVVQAGNERVLRARLDDAKFFFNEDRKKPLIDRQDGLTKIV
;
A
#
# COMPACT_ATOMS: atom_id res chain seq x y z
N ALA A 1 -21.47 0.74 -12.37
CA ALA A 1 -21.55 -0.74 -12.24
C ALA A 1 -20.30 -1.35 -11.60
N ARG A 2 -19.20 -1.62 -12.33
CA ARG A 2 -18.01 -2.28 -11.74
C ARG A 2 -17.27 -1.40 -10.73
N ARG A 3 -16.99 -0.16 -11.10
CA ARG A 3 -16.38 0.84 -10.21
C ARG A 3 -17.10 0.96 -8.85
N GLU A 4 -18.42 1.05 -8.88
CA GLU A 4 -19.25 1.11 -7.67
C GLU A 4 -19.19 -0.19 -6.86
N LEU A 5 -19.17 -1.35 -7.52
CA LEU A 5 -19.03 -2.65 -6.86
C LEU A 5 -17.68 -2.74 -6.12
N ILE A 6 -16.59 -2.36 -6.77
CA ILE A 6 -15.25 -2.32 -6.15
C ILE A 6 -15.25 -1.38 -4.95
N SER A 7 -15.71 -0.14 -5.15
CA SER A 7 -15.76 0.87 -4.10
C SER A 7 -16.56 0.39 -2.89
N LYS A 8 -17.73 -0.22 -3.12
CA LYS A 8 -18.55 -0.78 -2.06
C LYS A 8 -17.83 -1.89 -1.30
N GLN A 9 -17.24 -2.88 -1.99
CA GLN A 9 -16.52 -3.97 -1.33
C GLN A 9 -15.36 -3.45 -0.47
N LEU A 10 -14.60 -2.47 -0.98
CA LEU A 10 -13.50 -1.87 -0.23
C LEU A 10 -14.01 -1.20 1.06
N HIS A 11 -15.06 -0.38 0.97
CA HIS A 11 -15.63 0.31 2.13
C HIS A 11 -16.26 -0.66 3.13
N ASP A 12 -16.94 -1.71 2.67
CA ASP A 12 -17.53 -2.74 3.55
C ASP A 12 -16.43 -3.45 4.37
N ILE A 13 -15.30 -3.80 3.72
CA ILE A 13 -14.17 -4.41 4.42
C ILE A 13 -13.52 -3.42 5.39
N ALA A 14 -13.28 -2.17 4.98
CA ALA A 14 -12.70 -1.14 5.85
C ALA A 14 -13.56 -0.89 7.10
N ALA A 15 -14.88 -0.79 6.93
CA ALA A 15 -15.84 -0.64 8.03
C ALA A 15 -15.79 -1.85 8.99
N SER A 16 -15.68 -3.08 8.46
CA SER A 16 -15.54 -4.29 9.29
C SER A 16 -14.27 -4.30 10.16
N LYS A 17 -13.25 -3.53 9.76
CA LYS A 17 -11.98 -3.35 10.48
C LYS A 17 -11.93 -2.08 11.33
N ASN A 18 -13.04 -1.33 11.38
CA ASN A 18 -13.12 -0.04 12.05
C ASN A 18 -12.02 0.94 11.56
N ALA A 19 -11.76 0.91 10.25
CA ALA A 19 -10.73 1.67 9.58
C ALA A 19 -11.31 2.50 8.43
N SER A 20 -10.61 3.55 8.05
CA SER A 20 -10.91 4.39 6.89
C SER A 20 -9.89 4.14 5.78
N ILE A 21 -10.30 4.32 4.53
CA ILE A 21 -9.45 4.13 3.36
C ILE A 21 -8.78 5.45 3.00
N VAL A 22 -7.46 5.44 2.76
CA VAL A 22 -6.78 6.55 2.07
C VAL A 22 -7.20 6.50 0.60
N TRP A 23 -8.30 7.18 0.30
CA TRP A 23 -8.98 7.07 -1.00
C TRP A 23 -8.19 7.74 -2.12
N ASP A 24 -8.16 7.08 -3.26
CA ASP A 24 -7.60 7.60 -4.50
C ASP A 24 -8.50 7.17 -5.67
N ASP A 25 -9.09 8.17 -6.33
CA ASP A 25 -10.05 7.94 -7.41
C ASP A 25 -9.37 7.46 -8.69
N ASP A 26 -8.15 7.94 -8.97
CA ASP A 26 -7.37 7.53 -10.14
C ASP A 26 -6.92 6.08 -10.00
N LEU A 27 -6.54 5.68 -8.79
CA LEU A 27 -6.21 4.27 -8.48
C LEU A 27 -7.42 3.35 -8.66
N LEU A 28 -8.60 3.77 -8.18
CA LEU A 28 -9.83 3.00 -8.39
C LEU A 28 -10.14 2.85 -9.88
N GLU A 29 -10.00 3.94 -10.64
CA GLU A 29 -10.27 3.95 -12.07
C GLU A 29 -9.30 3.01 -12.81
N GLU A 30 -8.01 3.02 -12.45
CA GLU A 30 -7.03 2.06 -12.98
C GLU A 30 -7.45 0.61 -12.68
N ILE A 31 -7.76 0.28 -11.43
CA ILE A 31 -8.18 -1.07 -11.02
C ILE A 31 -9.44 -1.49 -11.78
N ASN A 32 -10.41 -0.58 -11.96
CA ASN A 32 -11.65 -0.83 -12.67
C ASN A 32 -11.42 -1.26 -14.13
N TYR A 33 -10.35 -0.78 -14.77
CA TYR A 33 -9.93 -1.22 -16.10
C TYR A 33 -9.12 -2.53 -16.10
N LEU A 34 -8.45 -2.87 -15.01
CA LEU A 34 -7.62 -4.07 -14.90
C LEU A 34 -8.40 -5.35 -14.60
N VAL A 35 -9.54 -5.24 -13.93
CA VAL A 35 -10.30 -6.40 -13.45
C VAL A 35 -11.65 -6.54 -14.13
N GLU A 36 -12.01 -7.76 -14.48
CA GLU A 36 -13.34 -8.07 -15.02
C GLU A 36 -14.28 -8.51 -13.90
N TRP A 37 -13.77 -9.34 -12.97
CA TRP A 37 -14.48 -9.94 -11.84
C TRP A 37 -13.84 -9.49 -10.52
N PRO A 38 -14.20 -8.31 -10.00
CA PRO A 38 -13.53 -7.76 -8.81
C PRO A 38 -13.93 -8.50 -7.52
N THR A 39 -12.92 -8.97 -6.80
CA THR A 39 -13.03 -9.38 -5.39
C THR A 39 -12.00 -8.61 -4.58
N ALA A 40 -12.46 -7.78 -3.65
CA ALA A 40 -11.62 -7.07 -2.70
C ALA A 40 -11.18 -8.00 -1.56
N LEU A 41 -9.97 -7.78 -1.06
CA LEU A 41 -9.42 -8.50 0.08
C LEU A 41 -8.55 -7.57 0.93
N CYS A 42 -8.40 -7.93 2.20
CA CYS A 42 -7.56 -7.22 3.15
C CYS A 42 -6.29 -8.04 3.42
N GLY A 43 -5.13 -7.40 3.31
CA GLY A 43 -3.85 -7.96 3.75
C GLY A 43 -3.25 -7.13 4.89
N GLY A 44 -2.31 -7.72 5.60
CA GLY A 44 -1.55 -7.06 6.67
C GLY A 44 -0.04 -7.06 6.43
N PHE A 45 0.66 -6.21 7.16
CA PHE A 45 2.12 -6.22 7.24
C PHE A 45 2.56 -5.97 8.67
N GLU A 46 3.85 -6.15 8.97
CA GLU A 46 4.37 -5.99 10.32
C GLU A 46 4.30 -4.54 10.81
N GLU A 47 3.78 -4.32 12.02
CA GLU A 47 3.74 -3.00 12.67
C GLU A 47 5.11 -2.31 12.76
N SER A 48 6.20 -3.07 12.75
CA SER A 48 7.56 -2.54 12.77
C SER A 48 7.87 -1.61 11.60
N TYR A 49 7.14 -1.73 10.48
CA TYR A 49 7.29 -0.83 9.33
C TYR A 49 6.65 0.54 9.55
N LEU A 50 5.73 0.68 10.51
CA LEU A 50 5.13 1.98 10.89
C LEU A 50 6.16 2.94 11.55
N ALA A 51 7.39 2.48 11.79
CA ALA A 51 8.52 3.34 12.15
C ALA A 51 9.08 4.12 10.95
N LEU A 52 8.74 3.73 9.71
CA LEU A 52 9.04 4.50 8.51
C LEU A 52 8.05 5.65 8.37
N PRO A 53 8.44 6.76 7.71
CA PRO A 53 7.49 7.79 7.34
C PRO A 53 6.36 7.20 6.49
N ASP A 54 5.11 7.65 6.70
CA ASP A 54 3.94 7.11 5.99
C ASP A 54 4.11 7.18 4.47
N ALA A 55 4.72 8.24 3.94
CA ALA A 55 5.02 8.38 2.51
C ALA A 55 5.92 7.26 1.97
N ALA A 56 6.83 6.71 2.77
CA ALA A 56 7.70 5.60 2.38
C ALA A 56 6.96 4.25 2.34
N ILE A 57 5.77 4.17 2.95
CA ILE A 57 4.90 2.98 2.98
C ILE A 57 3.80 3.10 1.91
N ILE A 58 3.13 4.26 1.86
CA ILE A 58 1.99 4.52 0.99
C ILE A 58 2.39 4.55 -0.49
N THR A 59 3.52 5.17 -0.82
CA THR A 59 4.01 5.27 -2.22
C THR A 59 4.18 3.89 -2.87
N PRO A 60 4.94 2.93 -2.30
CA PRO A 60 5.07 1.61 -2.92
C PRO A 60 3.77 0.80 -2.92
N MET A 61 2.87 1.03 -1.95
CA MET A 61 1.53 0.42 -1.95
C MET A 61 0.70 0.87 -3.16
N LYS A 62 0.60 2.18 -3.40
CA LYS A 62 -0.23 2.74 -4.47
C LYS A 62 0.41 2.50 -5.84
N ASP A 63 1.64 2.98 -6.03
CA ASP A 63 2.26 3.09 -7.34
C ASP A 63 2.67 1.73 -7.91
N HIS A 64 3.15 0.82 -7.07
CA HIS A 64 3.68 -0.46 -7.54
C HIS A 64 2.67 -1.60 -7.39
N GLN A 65 1.83 -1.56 -6.37
CA GLN A 65 0.98 -2.68 -5.99
C GLN A 65 -0.52 -2.43 -6.14
N ARG A 66 -0.95 -1.19 -6.38
CA ARG A 66 -2.36 -0.79 -6.48
C ARG A 66 -3.16 -1.14 -5.23
N TYR A 67 -2.55 -0.88 -4.07
CA TYR A 67 -3.16 -1.12 -2.77
C TYR A 67 -3.69 0.18 -2.18
N PHE A 68 -4.81 0.07 -1.48
CA PHE A 68 -5.38 1.15 -0.69
C PHE A 68 -4.92 1.02 0.76
N PRO A 69 -4.13 1.97 1.28
CA PRO A 69 -3.77 2.00 2.70
C PRO A 69 -4.98 2.24 3.58
N LEU A 70 -4.95 1.69 4.80
CA LEU A 70 -5.96 1.93 5.82
C LEU A 70 -5.42 2.82 6.93
N VAL A 71 -6.26 3.72 7.45
CA VAL A 71 -5.98 4.58 8.60
C VAL A 71 -7.04 4.36 9.69
N ASP A 72 -6.69 4.67 10.94
CA ASP A 72 -7.65 4.68 12.04
C ASP A 72 -8.49 5.97 12.05
N GLN A 73 -9.23 6.19 13.14
CA GLN A 73 -10.10 7.36 13.31
C GLN A 73 -9.33 8.66 13.56
N ASP A 74 -8.05 8.57 13.91
CA ASP A 74 -7.14 9.68 14.17
C ASP A 74 -6.20 9.94 12.97
N ASP A 75 -6.56 9.43 11.78
CA ASP A 75 -5.77 9.49 10.54
C ASP A 75 -4.38 8.83 10.64
N LYS A 76 -4.17 7.92 11.59
CA LYS A 76 -2.90 7.19 11.73
C LYS A 76 -2.90 5.93 10.87
N LEU A 77 -1.80 5.73 10.13
CA LEU A 77 -1.64 4.56 9.28
C LEU A 77 -1.69 3.25 10.07
N LEU A 78 -2.56 2.35 9.62
CA LEU A 78 -2.70 0.99 10.13
C LEU A 78 -1.78 0.03 9.37
N PRO A 79 -1.35 -1.08 10.00
CA PRO A 79 -0.54 -2.12 9.36
C PRO A 79 -1.37 -3.02 8.42
N MET A 80 -2.29 -2.41 7.67
CA MET A 80 -3.27 -3.08 6.82
C MET A 80 -3.45 -2.35 5.51
N PHE A 81 -3.80 -3.09 4.47
CA PHE A 81 -4.12 -2.55 3.16
C PHE A 81 -5.23 -3.37 2.50
N LEU A 82 -5.93 -2.72 1.58
CA LEU A 82 -6.91 -3.37 0.72
C LEU A 82 -6.38 -3.49 -0.70
N THR A 83 -6.73 -4.58 -1.37
CA THR A 83 -6.44 -4.79 -2.79
C THR A 83 -7.61 -5.49 -3.46
N VAL A 84 -7.64 -5.44 -4.79
CA VAL A 84 -8.69 -6.02 -5.61
C VAL A 84 -8.05 -7.00 -6.58
N ARG A 85 -8.49 -8.26 -6.52
CA ARG A 85 -8.09 -9.27 -7.51
C ARG A 85 -9.13 -9.41 -8.62
N ASN A 86 -8.72 -10.01 -9.72
CA ASN A 86 -9.61 -10.48 -10.77
C ASN A 86 -9.94 -11.97 -10.58
N GLY A 87 -11.14 -12.29 -10.10
CA GLY A 87 -11.65 -13.64 -9.86
C GLY A 87 -12.49 -13.75 -8.59
N SER A 88 -13.04 -14.94 -8.29
CA SER A 88 -13.92 -15.25 -7.14
C SER A 88 -13.25 -15.26 -5.74
N ASP A 89 -13.83 -15.96 -4.75
CA ASP A 89 -13.23 -16.10 -3.41
C ASP A 89 -12.32 -17.33 -3.29
N HIS A 90 -12.08 -18.05 -4.39
CA HIS A 90 -11.27 -19.26 -4.40
C HIS A 90 -9.80 -18.97 -3.99
N SER A 91 -9.34 -19.65 -2.93
CA SER A 91 -8.00 -19.54 -2.35
C SER A 91 -7.59 -18.12 -2.00
N ILE A 92 -8.52 -17.35 -1.42
CA ILE A 92 -8.29 -15.95 -1.07
C ILE A 92 -7.12 -15.78 -0.09
N GLU A 93 -6.91 -16.76 0.80
CA GLU A 93 -5.84 -16.76 1.80
C GLU A 93 -4.46 -16.88 1.14
N VAL A 94 -4.36 -17.65 0.05
CA VAL A 94 -3.12 -17.80 -0.72
C VAL A 94 -2.78 -16.50 -1.44
N VAL A 95 -3.79 -15.84 -2.01
CA VAL A 95 -3.63 -14.55 -2.69
C VAL A 95 -3.24 -13.47 -1.67
N GLN A 96 -3.91 -13.44 -0.51
CA GLN A 96 -3.57 -12.55 0.59
C GLN A 96 -2.10 -12.73 1.00
N ALA A 97 -1.69 -13.94 1.36
CA ALA A 97 -0.31 -14.22 1.77
C ALA A 97 0.73 -13.86 0.69
N GLY A 98 0.39 -14.06 -0.59
CA GLY A 98 1.21 -13.63 -1.72
C GLY A 98 1.41 -12.12 -1.76
N ASN A 99 0.32 -11.36 -1.65
CA ASN A 99 0.35 -9.89 -1.64
C ASN A 99 1.11 -9.33 -0.43
N GLU A 100 0.91 -9.91 0.76
CA GLU A 100 1.65 -9.55 1.97
C GLU A 100 3.15 -9.78 1.81
N ARG A 101 3.55 -10.92 1.22
CA ARG A 101 4.96 -11.23 0.95
C ARG A 101 5.58 -10.23 -0.03
N VAL A 102 4.86 -9.83 -1.08
CA VAL A 102 5.34 -8.85 -2.05
C VAL A 102 5.51 -7.48 -1.39
N LEU A 103 4.52 -7.04 -0.61
CA LEU A 103 4.60 -5.77 0.10
C LEU A 103 5.77 -5.74 1.09
N ARG A 104 5.92 -6.80 1.88
CA ARG A 104 7.02 -6.92 2.86
C ARG A 104 8.38 -6.71 2.22
N ALA A 105 8.64 -7.35 1.08
CA ALA A 105 9.90 -7.19 0.35
C ALA A 105 10.15 -5.72 -0.06
N ARG A 106 9.10 -4.99 -0.49
CA ARG A 106 9.21 -3.56 -0.82
C ARG A 106 9.46 -2.68 0.39
N LEU A 107 8.84 -3.00 1.53
CA LEU A 107 9.02 -2.25 2.77
C LEU A 107 10.39 -2.53 3.40
N ASP A 108 10.94 -3.72 3.22
CA ASP A 108 12.33 -4.04 3.59
C ASP A 108 13.33 -3.19 2.81
N ASP A 109 13.13 -3.07 1.49
CA ASP A 109 13.95 -2.18 0.65
C ASP A 109 13.83 -0.72 1.14
N ALA A 110 12.60 -0.23 1.33
CA ALA A 110 12.36 1.13 1.82
C ALA A 110 13.03 1.39 3.18
N LYS A 111 12.94 0.42 4.10
CA LYS A 111 13.58 0.48 5.41
C LYS A 111 15.10 0.51 5.32
N PHE A 112 15.67 -0.33 4.45
CA PHE A 112 17.09 -0.35 4.19
C PHE A 112 17.57 1.01 3.67
N PHE A 113 16.95 1.54 2.61
CA PHE A 113 17.32 2.83 2.03
C PHE A 113 17.16 3.99 3.00
N PHE A 114 16.05 4.02 3.76
CA PHE A 114 15.84 5.05 4.77
C PHE A 114 16.93 5.03 5.85
N ASN A 115 17.34 3.85 6.30
CA ASN A 115 18.40 3.71 7.30
C ASN A 115 19.79 4.06 6.73
N GLU A 116 20.10 3.62 5.51
CA GLU A 116 21.35 4.01 4.84
C GLU A 116 21.41 5.53 4.63
N ASP A 117 20.29 6.14 4.24
CA ASP A 117 20.26 7.57 3.94
C ASP A 117 20.49 8.43 5.18
N ARG A 118 20.00 7.99 6.34
CA ARG A 118 20.20 8.64 7.64
C ARG A 118 21.63 8.59 8.17
N LYS A 119 22.52 7.78 7.59
CA LYS A 119 23.92 7.67 8.05
C LYS A 119 24.76 8.90 7.72
N LYS A 120 24.38 9.67 6.69
CA LYS A 120 25.09 10.88 6.28
C LYS A 120 24.13 12.07 6.29
N PRO A 121 24.47 13.17 6.95
CA PRO A 121 23.65 14.37 6.91
C PRO A 121 23.60 14.91 5.47
N LEU A 122 22.50 15.61 5.15
CA LEU A 122 22.27 16.14 3.80
C LEU A 122 23.38 17.09 3.34
N ILE A 123 23.95 17.87 4.28
CA ILE A 123 25.02 18.83 3.97
C ILE A 123 26.26 18.14 3.40
N ASP A 124 26.59 16.93 3.88
CA ASP A 124 27.75 16.17 3.42
C ASP A 124 27.53 15.54 2.02
N ARG A 125 26.30 15.63 1.48
CA ARG A 125 25.99 15.15 0.12
C ARG A 125 26.25 16.21 -0.96
N GLN A 126 26.51 17.46 -0.59
CA GLN A 126 26.70 18.57 -1.53
C GLN A 126 27.85 18.30 -2.51
N ASP A 127 28.99 17.80 -2.02
CA ASP A 127 30.18 17.56 -2.84
C ASP A 127 29.96 16.49 -3.93
N GLY A 128 29.06 15.54 -3.68
CA GLY A 128 28.70 14.48 -4.63
C GLY A 128 27.83 14.98 -5.79
N LEU A 129 27.05 16.05 -5.57
CA LEU A 129 26.13 16.61 -6.57
C LEU A 129 26.85 17.46 -7.62
N THR A 130 28.04 17.97 -7.33
CA THR A 130 28.86 18.76 -8.27
C THR A 130 29.21 18.00 -9.56
N LYS A 131 29.12 16.66 -9.55
CA LYS A 131 29.42 15.80 -10.71
C LYS A 131 28.19 15.45 -11.56
N ILE A 132 26.98 15.83 -11.13
CA ILE A 132 25.74 15.56 -11.85
C ILE A 132 25.39 16.84 -12.62
N VAL A 133 25.41 16.75 -13.95
CA VAL A 133 25.12 17.84 -14.91
C VAL A 133 23.63 17.90 -15.21
#